data_AF-A0A7X8DQT5-F1
#
_entry.id   AF-A0A7X8DQT5-F1
#
_cell.length_a   1.000
_cell.length_b   1.000
_cell.length_c   1.000
_cell.angle_alpha   90.00
_cell.angle_beta   90.00
_cell.angle_gamma   90.00
#
_symmetry.space_group_name_H-M   'P 1'
#
loop_
_entity.id
_entity.type
_entity.pdbx_description
1 polymer ?
#
loop_
_entity_poly.entity_id
_entity_poly.type
_entity_poly.pdbx_seq_one_letter_code
_entity_poly.pdbx_strand_id
1 'polypeptide(L)'
;MKIFLTNDDGIHAEGIRTLAEVLQKAGHQLFIVAPDRERSATGHSITILEPIRAYEVKIYNNVSAYKVTGTPADCVKLGLEKLVDFKPDLLISGINNGSNLGYDVLYSGTVSAAMEGWIMGYNSIAISLASDKVYNFQTAADFVADFIEKQDFSSFNERLLLNINVPDLDRTEIKGVKVCRLGTSLYEDTFEERIDPSGRRYYWLTGGSGRKSLENTDIWAVENKYIAITPLKIQLDNEDLIETWPEINF
;
A
#
# COMPACT_ATOMS: atom_id res chain seq x y z
N MET A 1 -18.28 7.71 5.93
CA MET A 1 -17.23 8.52 5.25
C MET A 1 -17.30 8.33 3.74
N LYS A 2 -16.74 9.25 2.98
CA LYS A 2 -16.45 9.15 1.54
C LYS A 2 -15.01 8.67 1.35
N ILE A 3 -14.81 7.51 0.74
CA ILE A 3 -13.51 6.84 0.68
C ILE A 3 -13.09 6.64 -0.78
N PHE A 4 -11.85 7.02 -1.09
CA PHE A 4 -11.20 6.69 -2.35
C PHE A 4 -10.41 5.39 -2.19
N LEU A 5 -10.69 4.38 -3.00
CA LEU A 5 -10.02 3.08 -2.98
C LEU A 5 -9.17 2.86 -4.23
N THR A 6 -8.00 2.28 -4.05
CA THR A 6 -7.07 1.86 -5.09
C THR A 6 -6.28 0.64 -4.62
N ASN A 7 -5.42 0.07 -5.47
CA ASN A 7 -4.41 -0.95 -5.14
C ASN A 7 -3.33 -1.01 -6.23
N ASP A 8 -2.42 -1.97 -6.14
CA ASP A 8 -1.47 -2.34 -7.19
C ASP A 8 -1.73 -3.72 -7.82
N ASP A 9 -2.49 -4.61 -7.18
CA ASP A 9 -2.89 -5.91 -7.76
C ASP A 9 -3.90 -5.76 -8.94
N GLY A 10 -4.54 -4.59 -9.05
CA GLY A 10 -5.49 -4.25 -10.10
C GLY A 10 -6.96 -4.36 -9.70
N ILE A 11 -7.83 -3.79 -10.55
CA ILE A 11 -9.27 -3.59 -10.28
C ILE A 11 -10.06 -4.89 -10.07
N HIS A 12 -9.55 -6.02 -10.55
CA HIS A 12 -10.22 -7.32 -10.45
C HIS A 12 -9.72 -8.16 -9.27
N ALA A 13 -8.71 -7.68 -8.54
CA ALA A 13 -8.08 -8.43 -7.46
C ALA A 13 -9.05 -8.68 -6.30
N GLU A 14 -8.88 -9.82 -5.64
CA GLU A 14 -9.75 -10.23 -4.54
C GLU A 14 -9.65 -9.28 -3.34
N GLY A 15 -8.43 -8.83 -2.99
CA GLY A 15 -8.21 -7.95 -1.83
C GLY A 15 -8.99 -6.64 -1.88
N ILE A 16 -8.96 -5.91 -3.01
CA ILE A 16 -9.73 -4.67 -3.18
C ILE A 16 -11.25 -4.92 -3.25
N ARG A 17 -11.67 -6.07 -3.78
CA ARG A 17 -13.10 -6.46 -3.80
C ARG A 17 -13.62 -6.73 -2.40
N THR A 18 -12.92 -7.53 -1.62
CA THR A 18 -13.26 -7.83 -0.22
C THR A 18 -13.31 -6.55 0.61
N LEU A 19 -12.31 -5.67 0.46
CA LEU A 19 -12.28 -4.38 1.16
C LEU A 19 -13.48 -3.50 0.78
N ALA A 20 -13.77 -3.36 -0.52
CA ALA A 20 -14.90 -2.58 -0.98
C ALA A 20 -16.22 -3.10 -0.40
N GLU A 21 -16.47 -4.41 -0.46
CA GLU A 21 -17.70 -5.01 0.05
C GLU A 21 -17.91 -4.76 1.55
N VAL A 22 -16.84 -4.88 2.35
CA VAL A 22 -16.90 -4.64 3.80
C VAL A 22 -17.17 -3.17 4.10
N LEU A 23 -16.47 -2.25 3.45
CA LEU A 23 -16.66 -0.81 3.65
C LEU A 23 -18.05 -0.35 3.19
N GLN A 24 -18.60 -0.93 2.11
CA GLN A 24 -19.99 -0.64 1.71
C GLN A 24 -21.00 -1.12 2.76
N LYS A 25 -20.82 -2.33 3.32
CA LYS A 25 -21.69 -2.87 4.37
C LYS A 25 -21.63 -2.03 5.65
N ALA A 26 -20.48 -1.44 5.94
CA ALA A 26 -20.30 -0.47 7.03
C ALA A 26 -20.93 0.92 6.73
N GLY A 27 -21.49 1.14 5.54
CA GLY A 27 -22.22 2.36 5.20
C GLY A 27 -21.36 3.49 4.63
N HIS A 28 -20.13 3.20 4.21
CA HIS A 28 -19.27 4.19 3.56
C HIS A 28 -19.63 4.38 2.08
N GLN A 29 -19.48 5.61 1.58
CA GLN A 29 -19.58 5.92 0.16
C GLN A 29 -18.21 5.71 -0.48
N LEU A 30 -18.12 4.88 -1.52
CA LEU A 30 -16.84 4.52 -2.15
C LEU A 30 -16.72 5.10 -3.56
N PHE A 31 -15.47 5.37 -3.95
CA PHE A 31 -15.05 5.58 -5.34
C PHE A 31 -13.77 4.79 -5.59
N ILE A 32 -13.74 3.95 -6.63
CA ILE A 32 -12.65 3.00 -6.85
C ILE A 32 -11.92 3.33 -8.14
N VAL A 33 -10.60 3.50 -8.08
CA VAL A 33 -9.76 3.62 -9.27
C VAL A 33 -8.54 2.75 -9.06
N ALA A 34 -8.33 1.77 -9.94
CA ALA A 34 -7.21 0.84 -9.81
C ALA A 34 -6.60 0.49 -11.17
N PRO A 35 -5.38 -0.06 -11.20
CA PRO A 35 -4.75 -0.52 -12.43
C PRO A 35 -5.56 -1.58 -13.19
N ASP A 36 -5.38 -1.64 -14.51
CA ASP A 36 -6.02 -2.63 -15.38
C ASP A 36 -5.42 -4.05 -15.26
N ARG A 37 -4.24 -4.16 -14.65
CA ARG A 37 -3.49 -5.40 -14.40
C ARG A 37 -2.62 -5.24 -13.15
N GLU A 38 -2.03 -6.32 -12.69
CA GLU A 38 -1.06 -6.31 -11.60
C GLU A 38 0.14 -5.39 -11.93
N ARG A 39 0.51 -4.56 -10.95
CA ARG A 39 1.58 -3.56 -11.00
C ARG A 39 2.46 -3.65 -9.74
N SER A 40 2.69 -4.85 -9.23
CA SER A 40 3.58 -5.06 -8.08
C SER A 40 5.01 -4.60 -8.41
N ALA A 41 5.74 -4.16 -7.38
CA ALA A 41 7.12 -3.68 -7.47
C ALA A 41 7.36 -2.49 -8.44
N THR A 42 6.33 -1.69 -8.74
CA THR A 42 6.50 -0.48 -9.58
C THR A 42 7.09 0.72 -8.82
N GLY A 43 7.23 0.64 -7.50
CA GLY A 43 7.54 1.77 -6.64
C GLY A 43 6.58 2.94 -6.87
N HIS A 44 7.06 4.15 -6.62
CA HIS A 44 6.31 5.39 -6.82
C HIS A 44 6.48 5.96 -8.24
N SER A 45 6.30 5.11 -9.25
CA SER A 45 6.37 5.52 -10.66
C SER A 45 5.09 6.23 -11.12
N ILE A 46 5.24 7.20 -12.03
CA ILE A 46 4.15 7.92 -12.69
C ILE A 46 4.36 7.92 -14.21
N THR A 47 3.26 7.92 -14.97
CA THR A 47 3.30 7.91 -16.43
C THR A 47 3.23 9.33 -16.98
N ILE A 48 4.33 9.82 -17.55
CA ILE A 48 4.43 11.19 -18.10
C ILE A 48 4.49 11.18 -19.64
N LEU A 49 5.22 10.23 -20.23
CA LEU A 49 5.56 10.24 -21.65
C LEU A 49 4.49 9.60 -22.56
N GLU A 50 3.53 8.90 -21.96
CA GLU A 50 2.47 8.18 -22.67
C GLU A 50 1.08 8.58 -22.12
N PRO A 51 0.03 8.56 -22.96
CA PRO A 51 -1.32 8.85 -22.49
C PRO A 51 -1.86 7.72 -21.61
N ILE A 52 -2.35 8.07 -20.41
CA ILE A 52 -3.13 7.18 -19.56
C ILE A 52 -4.61 7.15 -19.99
N ARG A 53 -5.26 5.99 -19.90
CA ARG A 53 -6.67 5.82 -20.22
C ARG A 53 -7.42 5.28 -19.01
N ALA A 54 -8.61 5.83 -18.77
CA ALA A 54 -9.54 5.33 -17.76
C ALA A 54 -10.78 4.73 -18.42
N TYR A 55 -11.25 3.60 -17.91
CA TYR A 55 -12.45 2.92 -18.37
C TYR A 55 -13.33 2.59 -17.18
N GLU A 56 -14.59 3.04 -17.21
CA GLU A 56 -15.57 2.67 -16.19
C GLU A 56 -15.82 1.15 -16.23
N VAL A 57 -15.93 0.54 -15.05
CA VAL A 57 -16.25 -0.88 -14.88
C VAL A 57 -17.44 -1.05 -13.95
N LYS A 58 -18.35 -1.97 -14.30
CA LYS A 58 -19.57 -2.25 -13.53
C LYS A 58 -19.48 -3.59 -12.81
N ILE A 59 -18.45 -3.75 -11.98
CA ILE A 59 -18.18 -4.98 -11.22
C ILE A 59 -18.41 -4.83 -9.72
N TYR A 60 -18.67 -3.60 -9.25
CA TYR A 60 -19.00 -3.29 -7.87
C TYR A 60 -20.43 -2.77 -7.80
N ASN A 61 -21.19 -3.26 -6.82
CA ASN A 61 -22.61 -2.90 -6.69
C ASN A 61 -22.74 -1.47 -6.16
N ASN A 62 -23.37 -0.57 -6.92
CA ASN A 62 -23.61 0.82 -6.53
C ASN A 62 -22.34 1.61 -6.17
N VAL A 63 -21.21 1.32 -6.83
CA VAL A 63 -19.94 2.05 -6.66
C VAL A 63 -19.40 2.42 -8.03
N SER A 64 -19.04 3.68 -8.20
CA SER A 64 -18.31 4.14 -9.38
C SER A 64 -16.89 3.60 -9.33
N ALA A 65 -16.53 2.80 -10.33
CA ALA A 65 -15.25 2.13 -10.41
C ALA A 65 -14.61 2.30 -11.79
N TYR A 66 -13.31 2.59 -11.82
CA TYR A 66 -12.54 2.78 -13.05
C TYR A 66 -11.29 1.93 -13.04
N LYS A 67 -11.00 1.32 -14.18
CA LYS A 67 -9.68 0.73 -14.45
C LYS A 67 -8.82 1.71 -15.24
N VAL A 68 -7.56 1.84 -14.87
CA VAL A 68 -6.62 2.78 -15.49
C VAL A 68 -5.39 2.04 -16.01
N THR A 69 -4.89 2.43 -17.19
CA THR A 69 -3.73 1.77 -17.83
C THR A 69 -2.38 2.13 -17.19
N GLY A 70 -2.37 3.10 -16.26
CA GLY A 70 -1.20 3.63 -15.58
C GLY A 70 -0.78 2.84 -14.33
N THR A 71 0.03 3.48 -13.49
CA THR A 71 0.51 2.97 -12.20
C THR A 71 -0.51 3.20 -11.09
N PRO A 72 -0.31 2.64 -9.88
CA PRO A 72 -1.15 2.95 -8.73
C PRO A 72 -1.18 4.45 -8.38
N ALA A 73 -0.04 5.15 -8.51
CA ALA A 73 0.02 6.60 -8.31
C ALA A 73 -0.75 7.37 -9.40
N ASP A 74 -0.69 6.93 -10.66
CA ASP A 74 -1.50 7.51 -11.74
C ASP A 74 -3.00 7.34 -11.47
N CYS A 75 -3.42 6.19 -10.91
CA CYS A 75 -4.81 5.94 -10.51
C CYS A 75 -5.30 6.96 -9.48
N VAL A 76 -4.47 7.25 -8.48
CA VAL A 76 -4.76 8.25 -7.44
C VAL A 76 -4.85 9.64 -8.05
N LYS A 77 -3.83 10.08 -8.80
CA LYS A 77 -3.79 11.41 -9.43
C LYS A 77 -4.98 11.63 -10.36
N LEU A 78 -5.17 10.73 -11.33
CA LEU A 78 -6.25 10.85 -12.31
C LEU A 78 -7.62 10.76 -11.63
N GLY A 79 -7.76 9.84 -10.66
CA GLY A 79 -8.98 9.62 -9.92
C GLY A 79 -9.42 10.86 -9.16
N LEU A 80 -8.53 11.44 -8.35
CA LEU A 80 -8.80 12.62 -7.54
C LEU A 80 -8.99 13.90 -8.37
N GLU A 81 -8.25 14.07 -9.46
CA GLU A 81 -8.31 15.30 -10.27
C GLU A 81 -9.46 15.33 -11.29
N LYS A 82 -9.93 14.17 -11.76
CA LYS A 82 -10.83 14.11 -12.94
C LYS A 82 -12.00 13.16 -12.83
N LEU A 83 -11.93 12.08 -12.05
CA LEU A 83 -12.95 11.03 -12.09
C LEU A 83 -13.92 11.08 -10.92
N VAL A 84 -13.43 11.33 -9.71
CA VAL A 84 -14.28 11.41 -8.51
C VAL A 84 -15.09 12.71 -8.51
N ASP A 85 -16.38 12.61 -8.19
CA ASP A 85 -17.33 13.73 -8.17
C ASP A 85 -17.52 14.33 -6.76
N PHE A 86 -16.80 13.81 -5.78
CA PHE A 86 -16.79 14.28 -4.40
C PHE A 86 -15.37 14.41 -3.87
N LYS A 87 -15.18 15.25 -2.84
CA LYS A 87 -13.93 15.29 -2.07
C LYS A 87 -13.89 14.09 -1.11
N PRO A 88 -12.94 13.15 -1.23
CA PRO A 88 -12.83 12.03 -0.29
C PRO A 88 -12.37 12.50 1.09
N ASP A 89 -12.83 11.80 2.13
CA ASP A 89 -12.39 12.01 3.52
C ASP A 89 -11.10 11.22 3.81
N LEU A 90 -10.92 10.08 3.12
CA LEU A 90 -9.84 9.13 3.34
C LEU A 90 -9.49 8.43 2.02
N LEU A 91 -8.20 8.17 1.81
CA LEU A 91 -7.71 7.31 0.74
C LEU A 91 -7.20 5.99 1.33
N ILE A 92 -7.58 4.86 0.74
CA ILE A 92 -7.09 3.54 1.14
C ILE A 92 -6.57 2.80 -0.09
N SER A 93 -5.34 2.30 0.00
CA SER A 93 -4.68 1.49 -1.00
C SER A 93 -4.53 0.06 -0.49
N GLY A 94 -5.14 -0.89 -1.19
CA GLY A 94 -5.11 -2.32 -0.87
C GLY A 94 -6.47 -3.02 -1.00
N ILE A 95 -6.66 -4.21 -0.43
CA ILE A 95 -5.68 -4.96 0.37
C ILE A 95 -4.66 -5.65 -0.54
N ASN A 96 -3.37 -5.37 -0.35
CA ASN A 96 -2.30 -5.99 -1.11
C ASN A 96 -2.16 -7.49 -0.80
N ASN A 97 -1.89 -8.29 -1.83
CA ASN A 97 -1.39 -9.65 -1.67
C ASN A 97 0.11 -9.65 -1.34
N GLY A 98 0.44 -9.93 -0.09
CA GLY A 98 1.82 -9.94 0.39
C GLY A 98 2.13 -8.74 1.28
N SER A 99 3.15 -8.89 2.12
CA SER A 99 3.53 -7.87 3.09
C SER A 99 4.29 -6.70 2.46
N ASN A 100 4.05 -5.48 2.95
CA ASN A 100 4.85 -4.31 2.64
C ASN A 100 5.51 -3.82 3.94
N LEU A 101 6.56 -4.53 4.35
CA LEU A 101 7.26 -4.31 5.62
C LEU A 101 8.64 -3.73 5.36
N GLY A 102 9.23 -3.05 6.33
CA GLY A 102 10.62 -2.58 6.24
C GLY A 102 10.93 -1.81 4.96
N TYR A 103 12.05 -2.07 4.29
CA TYR A 103 12.41 -1.38 3.04
C TYR A 103 11.52 -1.71 1.84
N ASP A 104 10.68 -2.74 1.91
CA ASP A 104 9.75 -3.12 0.83
C ASP A 104 8.76 -1.99 0.51
N VAL A 105 8.49 -1.13 1.49
CA VAL A 105 7.63 0.05 1.31
C VAL A 105 8.13 0.98 0.20
N LEU A 106 9.44 1.02 -0.10
CA LEU A 106 10.01 1.86 -1.15
C LEU A 106 9.68 1.35 -2.57
N TYR A 107 9.47 0.04 -2.71
CA TYR A 107 9.17 -0.61 -3.98
C TYR A 107 7.68 -0.93 -4.15
N SER A 108 6.91 -0.80 -3.07
CA SER A 108 5.50 -1.13 -3.01
C SER A 108 4.63 -0.17 -3.82
N GLY A 109 3.85 -0.70 -4.77
CA GLY A 109 2.82 0.06 -5.47
C GLY A 109 1.67 0.45 -4.54
N THR A 110 1.27 -0.47 -3.65
CA THR A 110 0.25 -0.21 -2.62
C THR A 110 0.65 0.96 -1.71
N VAL A 111 1.86 0.98 -1.16
CA VAL A 111 2.32 2.10 -0.31
C VAL A 111 2.46 3.38 -1.14
N SER A 112 2.97 3.29 -2.36
CA SER A 112 3.15 4.45 -3.24
C SER A 112 1.82 5.13 -3.59
N ALA A 113 0.74 4.37 -3.78
CA ALA A 113 -0.58 4.94 -3.99
C ALA A 113 -1.12 5.67 -2.73
N ALA A 114 -0.91 5.11 -1.53
CA ALA A 114 -1.26 5.82 -0.29
C ALA A 114 -0.39 7.09 -0.11
N MET A 115 0.90 6.99 -0.43
CA MET A 115 1.85 8.09 -0.42
C MET A 115 1.40 9.23 -1.34
N GLU A 116 0.94 8.89 -2.55
CA GLU A 116 0.40 9.86 -3.50
C GLU A 116 -0.84 10.57 -2.95
N GLY A 117 -1.76 9.83 -2.31
CA GLY A 117 -2.91 10.44 -1.63
C GLY A 117 -2.51 11.45 -0.56
N TRP A 118 -1.48 11.11 0.23
CA TRP A 118 -0.92 12.00 1.24
C TRP A 118 -0.29 13.27 0.66
N ILE A 119 0.47 13.13 -0.44
CA ILE A 119 1.04 14.25 -1.19
C ILE A 119 -0.07 15.17 -1.70
N MET A 120 -1.18 14.60 -2.17
CA MET A 120 -2.35 15.34 -2.64
C MET A 120 -3.23 15.91 -1.51
N GLY A 121 -2.82 15.76 -0.25
CA GLY A 121 -3.44 16.42 0.90
C GLY A 121 -4.49 15.59 1.64
N TYR A 122 -4.53 14.27 1.44
CA TYR A 122 -5.49 13.37 2.07
C TYR A 122 -4.83 12.48 3.14
N ASN A 123 -5.54 12.21 4.23
CA ASN A 123 -5.16 11.09 5.10
C ASN A 123 -5.21 9.80 4.26
N SER A 124 -4.19 8.96 4.39
CA SER A 124 -3.99 7.83 3.50
C SER A 124 -3.53 6.59 4.25
N ILE A 125 -4.08 5.44 3.87
CA ILE A 125 -3.76 4.13 4.45
C ILE A 125 -3.31 3.20 3.34
N ALA A 126 -2.16 2.57 3.50
CA ALA A 126 -1.75 1.38 2.77
C ALA A 126 -2.07 0.15 3.63
N ILE A 127 -2.79 -0.83 3.09
CA ILE A 127 -3.17 -2.06 3.81
C ILE A 127 -2.72 -3.29 3.04
N SER A 128 -2.04 -4.20 3.73
CA SER A 128 -1.44 -5.40 3.18
C SER A 128 -1.77 -6.63 4.02
N LEU A 129 -2.03 -7.76 3.36
CA LEU A 129 -2.13 -9.06 4.01
C LEU A 129 -0.75 -9.71 4.01
N ALA A 130 -0.14 -9.85 5.18
CA ALA A 130 1.21 -10.36 5.33
C ALA A 130 1.24 -11.88 5.24
N SER A 131 1.29 -12.38 4.00
CA SER A 131 1.33 -13.81 3.66
C SER A 131 2.09 -14.06 2.36
N ASP A 132 2.77 -15.20 2.28
CA ASP A 132 3.31 -15.74 1.02
C ASP A 132 2.25 -16.53 0.23
N LYS A 133 1.15 -16.91 0.89
CA LYS A 133 0.03 -17.66 0.31
C LYS A 133 -1.28 -17.15 0.88
N VAL A 134 -1.99 -16.35 0.09
CA VAL A 134 -3.27 -15.72 0.49
C VAL A 134 -4.26 -16.77 0.99
N TYR A 135 -4.68 -16.61 2.25
CA TYR A 135 -5.75 -17.38 2.84
C TYR A 135 -6.98 -16.53 3.13
N ASN A 136 -6.85 -15.34 3.75
CA ASN A 136 -8.00 -14.62 4.27
C ASN A 136 -7.90 -13.07 4.24
N PHE A 137 -8.40 -12.45 3.16
CA PHE A 137 -8.56 -10.98 3.09
C PHE A 137 -9.64 -10.43 4.03
N GLN A 138 -10.60 -11.25 4.47
CA GLN A 138 -11.73 -10.79 5.28
C GLN A 138 -11.27 -10.22 6.61
N THR A 139 -10.32 -10.87 7.30
CA THR A 139 -9.78 -10.38 8.58
C THR A 139 -9.17 -8.98 8.43
N ALA A 140 -8.42 -8.74 7.34
CA ALA A 140 -7.82 -7.44 7.08
C ALA A 140 -8.87 -6.37 6.74
N ALA A 141 -9.88 -6.72 5.93
CA ALA A 141 -10.97 -5.80 5.59
C ALA A 141 -11.81 -5.41 6.80
N ASP A 142 -12.18 -6.39 7.64
CA ASP A 142 -12.92 -6.16 8.89
C ASP A 142 -12.13 -5.27 9.85
N PHE A 143 -10.81 -5.50 9.94
CA PHE A 143 -9.95 -4.65 10.75
C PHE A 143 -9.96 -3.20 10.26
N VAL A 144 -9.85 -2.97 8.95
CA VAL A 144 -9.87 -1.61 8.39
C VAL A 144 -11.19 -0.90 8.71
N ALA A 145 -12.33 -1.57 8.52
CA ALA A 145 -13.64 -1.00 8.85
C ALA A 145 -13.76 -0.66 10.35
N ASP A 146 -13.36 -1.59 11.23
CA ASP A 146 -13.34 -1.35 12.68
C ASP A 146 -12.39 -0.21 13.08
N PHE A 147 -11.26 -0.09 12.39
CA PHE A 147 -10.23 0.92 12.67
C PHE A 147 -10.70 2.32 12.30
N ILE A 148 -11.19 2.52 11.07
CA ILE A 148 -11.58 3.86 10.60
C ILE A 148 -12.80 4.43 11.32
N GLU A 149 -13.69 3.57 11.83
CA GLU A 149 -14.84 3.99 12.65
C GLU A 149 -14.42 4.47 14.05
N LYS A 150 -13.35 3.91 14.61
CA LYS A 150 -12.85 4.26 15.94
C LYS A 150 -11.82 5.38 15.91
N GLN A 151 -11.18 5.60 14.76
CA GLN A 151 -10.09 6.54 14.65
C GLN A 151 -10.61 7.95 14.36
N ASP A 152 -10.35 8.87 15.28
CA ASP A 152 -10.52 10.29 15.00
C ASP A 152 -9.30 10.81 14.22
N PHE A 153 -9.43 10.90 12.90
CA PHE A 153 -8.39 11.44 12.03
C PHE A 153 -8.14 12.95 12.21
N SER A 154 -9.07 13.67 12.85
CA SER A 154 -8.91 15.11 13.14
C SER A 154 -8.11 15.40 14.41
N SER A 155 -7.88 14.37 15.24
CA SER A 155 -7.12 14.48 16.49
C SER A 155 -5.60 14.60 16.29
N PHE A 156 -5.11 14.37 15.07
CA PHE A 156 -3.68 14.44 14.76
C PHE A 156 -3.28 15.84 14.29
N ASN A 157 -2.10 16.29 14.71
CA ASN A 157 -1.54 17.59 14.33
C ASN A 157 -1.01 17.63 12.88
N GLU A 158 -0.98 16.48 12.21
CA GLU A 158 -0.51 16.33 10.84
C GLU A 158 -1.37 15.32 10.07
N ARG A 159 -1.28 15.36 8.74
CA ARG A 159 -1.93 14.36 7.89
C ARG A 159 -1.25 13.01 8.08
N LEU A 160 -2.05 11.96 8.18
CA LEU A 160 -1.57 10.61 8.39
C LEU A 160 -1.28 9.90 7.07
N LEU A 161 -0.12 9.26 7.01
CA LEU A 161 0.20 8.19 6.07
C LEU A 161 0.47 6.93 6.90
N LEU A 162 -0.45 5.97 6.89
CA LEU A 162 -0.33 4.75 7.68
C LEU A 162 -0.04 3.56 6.77
N ASN A 163 1.00 2.80 7.09
CA ASN A 163 1.24 1.48 6.50
C ASN A 163 0.78 0.40 7.48
N ILE A 164 -0.17 -0.42 7.07
CA ILE A 164 -0.78 -1.45 7.91
C ILE A 164 -0.53 -2.82 7.29
N ASN A 165 0.04 -3.72 8.09
CA ASN A 165 0.23 -5.12 7.70
C ASN A 165 -0.54 -6.02 8.68
N VAL A 166 -1.48 -6.80 8.14
CA VAL A 166 -2.31 -7.74 8.90
C VAL A 166 -1.76 -9.15 8.68
N PRO A 167 -1.37 -9.90 9.74
CA PRO A 167 -1.02 -11.30 9.61
C PRO A 167 -2.18 -12.09 9.01
N ASP A 168 -1.88 -13.01 8.09
CA ASP A 168 -2.88 -13.87 7.45
C ASP A 168 -3.33 -15.00 8.39
N LEU A 169 -4.15 -14.59 9.37
CA LEU A 169 -4.67 -15.40 10.45
C LEU A 169 -6.14 -15.08 10.66
N ASP A 170 -6.86 -16.01 11.29
CA ASP A 170 -8.21 -15.71 11.77
C ASP A 170 -8.16 -14.66 12.89
N ARG A 171 -9.22 -13.85 12.99
CA ARG A 171 -9.33 -12.77 13.98
C ARG A 171 -9.04 -13.23 15.41
N THR A 172 -9.39 -14.46 15.76
CA THR A 172 -9.18 -15.05 17.10
C THR A 172 -7.72 -15.37 17.42
N GLU A 173 -6.86 -15.47 16.40
CA GLU A 173 -5.42 -15.76 16.56
C GLU A 173 -4.56 -14.50 16.59
N ILE A 174 -5.11 -13.37 16.16
CA ILE A 174 -4.46 -12.06 16.22
C ILE A 174 -4.40 -11.60 17.68
N LYS A 175 -3.18 -11.37 18.18
CA LYS A 175 -2.94 -10.98 19.59
C LYS A 175 -3.28 -9.52 19.88
N GLY A 176 -3.49 -8.71 18.86
CA GLY A 176 -3.84 -7.30 18.96
C GLY A 176 -3.16 -6.45 17.89
N VAL A 177 -3.12 -5.14 18.15
CA VAL A 177 -2.50 -4.13 17.27
C VAL A 177 -1.23 -3.61 17.94
N LYS A 178 -0.17 -3.40 17.17
CA LYS A 178 1.02 -2.67 17.61
C LYS A 178 1.34 -1.54 16.64
N VAL A 179 1.57 -0.35 17.21
CA VAL A 179 2.18 0.76 16.50
C VAL A 179 3.69 0.55 16.51
N CYS A 180 4.30 0.53 15.33
CA CYS A 180 5.64 0.03 15.12
C CYS A 180 6.51 1.02 14.35
N ARG A 181 7.83 0.89 14.52
CA ARG A 181 8.80 1.48 13.60
C ARG A 181 8.90 0.63 12.34
N LEU A 182 9.29 1.25 11.24
CA LEU A 182 9.62 0.52 10.02
C LEU A 182 10.91 -0.29 10.24
N GLY A 183 10.90 -1.57 9.90
CA GLY A 183 12.08 -2.42 9.95
C GLY A 183 13.16 -1.94 8.97
N THR A 184 14.43 -2.09 9.34
CA THR A 184 15.58 -1.65 8.52
C THR A 184 16.39 -2.83 7.96
N SER A 185 15.85 -4.04 8.02
CA SER A 185 16.53 -5.20 7.46
C SER A 185 16.44 -5.19 5.94
N LEU A 186 17.58 -5.40 5.30
CA LEU A 186 17.64 -5.73 3.88
C LEU A 186 17.43 -7.22 3.71
N TYR A 187 16.89 -7.60 2.56
CA TYR A 187 16.94 -8.96 2.07
C TYR A 187 18.34 -9.27 1.52
N GLU A 188 18.78 -10.52 1.71
CA GLU A 188 19.92 -11.04 0.95
C GLU A 188 19.41 -11.44 -0.45
N ASP A 189 19.34 -10.45 -1.33
CA ASP A 189 18.93 -10.64 -2.72
C ASP A 189 20.02 -11.32 -3.54
N THR A 190 19.61 -12.18 -4.47
CA THR A 190 20.50 -12.82 -5.44
C THR A 190 19.80 -12.99 -6.79
N PHE A 191 20.54 -13.39 -7.82
CA PHE A 191 20.00 -13.60 -9.16
C PHE A 191 20.22 -15.04 -9.59
N GLU A 192 19.13 -15.73 -9.94
CA GLU A 192 19.21 -17.02 -10.60
C GLU A 192 19.38 -16.80 -12.10
N GLU A 193 20.53 -17.19 -12.64
CA GLU A 193 20.78 -17.18 -14.08
C GLU A 193 20.16 -18.40 -14.76
N ARG A 194 19.47 -18.17 -15.88
CA ARG A 194 18.95 -19.21 -16.77
C ARG A 194 19.26 -18.85 -18.23
N ILE A 195 19.11 -19.83 -19.11
CA ILE A 195 19.36 -19.69 -20.56
C ILE A 195 18.07 -20.03 -21.30
N ASP A 196 17.65 -19.14 -22.20
CA ASP A 196 16.46 -19.34 -23.01
C ASP A 196 16.70 -20.34 -24.17
N PRO A 197 15.66 -20.81 -24.87
CA PRO A 197 15.84 -21.73 -26.00
C PRO A 197 16.69 -21.19 -27.17
N SER A 198 16.94 -19.87 -27.21
CA SER A 198 17.80 -19.21 -28.20
C SER A 198 19.24 -19.04 -27.72
N GLY A 199 19.60 -19.57 -26.54
CA GLY A 199 20.94 -19.47 -25.97
C GLY A 199 21.23 -18.14 -25.26
N ARG A 200 20.22 -17.29 -25.02
CA ARG A 200 20.40 -15.99 -24.35
C ARG A 200 20.23 -16.14 -22.84
N ARG A 201 21.11 -15.50 -22.08
CA ARG A 201 21.01 -15.44 -20.61
C ARG A 201 19.88 -14.51 -20.18
N TYR A 202 19.16 -14.92 -19.14
CA TYR A 202 18.21 -14.10 -18.41
C TYR A 202 18.31 -14.41 -16.91
N TYR A 203 17.88 -13.47 -16.08
CA TYR A 203 18.09 -13.49 -14.65
C TYR A 203 16.77 -13.28 -13.93
N TRP A 204 16.48 -14.11 -12.93
CA TRP A 204 15.39 -13.88 -12.00
C TRP A 204 15.97 -13.31 -10.71
N LEU A 205 15.45 -12.15 -10.28
CA LEU A 205 15.66 -11.69 -8.92
C LEU A 205 15.02 -12.72 -7.97
N THR A 206 15.82 -13.24 -7.05
CA THR A 206 15.44 -14.26 -6.08
C THR A 206 16.19 -13.99 -4.77
N GLY A 207 16.10 -14.88 -3.79
CA GLY A 207 16.59 -14.65 -2.43
C GLY A 207 15.44 -14.36 -1.48
N GLY A 208 15.65 -13.43 -0.55
CA GLY A 208 14.62 -13.06 0.44
C GLY A 208 14.81 -13.68 1.83
N SER A 209 15.95 -14.32 2.09
CA SER A 209 16.33 -14.76 3.44
C SER A 209 17.06 -13.66 4.22
N GLY A 210 17.21 -13.86 5.53
CA GLY A 210 18.06 -13.00 6.37
C GLY A 210 17.37 -11.77 6.96
N ARG A 211 16.05 -11.65 6.83
CA ARG A 211 15.28 -10.56 7.42
C ARG A 211 15.44 -10.56 8.95
N LYS A 212 16.09 -9.53 9.49
CA LYS A 212 16.24 -9.33 10.93
C LYS A 212 14.96 -8.75 11.49
N SER A 213 14.39 -9.48 12.43
CA SER A 213 13.23 -9.08 13.22
C SER A 213 13.71 -8.44 14.51
N LEU A 214 13.74 -7.10 14.54
CA LEU A 214 14.06 -6.33 15.74
C LEU A 214 12.77 -5.98 16.49
N GLU A 215 12.80 -6.04 17.81
CA GLU A 215 11.63 -5.70 18.62
C GLU A 215 11.12 -4.29 18.31
N ASN A 216 9.79 -4.12 18.39
CA ASN A 216 9.07 -2.88 18.05
C ASN A 216 9.10 -2.47 16.56
N THR A 217 9.61 -3.34 15.68
CA THR A 217 9.43 -3.17 14.22
C THR A 217 8.14 -3.82 13.74
N ASP A 218 7.69 -3.38 12.58
CA ASP A 218 6.56 -3.94 11.83
C ASP A 218 6.77 -5.42 11.51
N ILE A 219 7.99 -5.81 11.11
CA ILE A 219 8.40 -7.20 10.87
C ILE A 219 8.14 -8.05 12.11
N TRP A 220 8.67 -7.61 13.25
CA TRP A 220 8.52 -8.32 14.51
C TRP A 220 7.06 -8.43 14.94
N ALA A 221 6.27 -7.37 14.77
CA ALA A 221 4.87 -7.38 15.12
C ALA A 221 4.09 -8.44 14.32
N VAL A 222 4.27 -8.47 13.00
CA VAL A 222 3.63 -9.46 12.13
C VAL A 222 4.04 -10.88 12.49
N GLU A 223 5.35 -11.16 12.63
CA GLU A 223 5.87 -12.47 13.05
C GLU A 223 5.34 -12.93 14.41
N ASN A 224 5.04 -11.97 15.30
CA ASN A 224 4.50 -12.24 16.63
C ASN A 224 2.97 -12.24 16.69
N LYS A 225 2.29 -12.29 15.53
CA LYS A 225 0.82 -12.33 15.38
C LYS A 225 0.10 -11.05 15.83
N TYR A 226 0.74 -9.90 15.67
CA TYR A 226 0.10 -8.59 15.84
C TYR A 226 -0.15 -7.94 14.47
N ILE A 227 -1.22 -7.17 14.36
CA ILE A 227 -1.39 -6.23 13.26
C ILE A 227 -0.39 -5.09 13.47
N ALA A 228 0.48 -4.86 12.49
CA ALA A 228 1.45 -3.78 12.52
C ALA A 228 0.84 -2.53 11.90
N ILE A 229 0.90 -1.40 12.62
CA ILE A 229 0.61 -0.06 12.10
C ILE A 229 1.89 0.76 12.17
N THR A 230 2.37 1.23 11.03
CA THR A 230 3.55 2.09 10.93
C THR A 230 3.12 3.45 10.37
N PRO A 231 3.08 4.51 11.19
CA PRO A 231 2.99 5.87 10.69
C PRO A 231 4.25 6.20 9.89
N LEU A 232 4.10 6.55 8.62
CA LEU A 232 5.19 6.89 7.73
C LEU A 232 5.33 8.41 7.63
N LYS A 233 6.57 8.87 7.51
CA LYS A 233 6.92 10.26 7.19
C LYS A 233 7.71 10.26 5.89
N ILE A 234 7.32 11.09 4.93
CA ILE A 234 8.04 11.27 3.66
C ILE A 234 9.03 12.42 3.82
N GLN A 235 10.04 12.20 4.66
CA GLN A 235 11.17 13.10 4.79
C GLN A 235 12.43 12.29 4.60
N LEU A 236 13.11 12.51 3.47
CA LEU A 236 14.27 11.73 3.05
C LEU A 236 15.59 12.47 3.24
N ASP A 237 15.54 13.79 3.46
CA ASP A 237 16.68 14.57 3.89
C ASP A 237 17.12 14.14 5.29
N ASN A 238 18.43 14.18 5.50
CA ASN A 238 19.04 13.93 6.79
C ASN A 238 19.33 15.29 7.44
N GLU A 239 18.40 15.78 8.27
CA GLU A 239 18.51 17.07 8.96
C GLU A 239 19.83 17.18 9.73
N ASP A 240 20.19 16.14 10.51
CA ASP A 240 21.43 16.11 11.29
C ASP A 240 22.68 16.28 10.41
N LEU A 241 22.70 15.63 9.24
CA LEU A 241 23.82 15.70 8.32
C LEU A 241 23.89 17.03 7.59
N ILE A 242 22.74 17.64 7.27
CA ILE A 242 22.67 18.98 6.67
C ILE A 242 23.23 20.03 7.64
N GLU A 243 22.86 19.95 8.92
CA GLU A 243 23.34 20.89 9.94
C GLU A 243 24.83 20.75 10.23
N THR A 244 25.38 19.55 10.05
CA THR A 244 26.80 19.24 10.31
C THR A 244 27.68 19.28 9.07
N TRP A 245 27.12 19.59 7.88
CA TRP A 245 27.86 19.58 6.63
C TRP A 245 28.89 20.72 6.59
N PRO A 246 30.18 20.44 6.31
CA PRO A 246 31.21 21.47 6.27
C PRO A 246 30.99 22.46 5.11
N GLU A 247 31.39 23.72 5.29
CA GLU A 247 31.33 24.74 4.23
C GLU A 247 32.06 24.27 2.97
N ILE A 248 31.36 24.30 1.83
CA ILE A 248 31.95 24.03 0.53
C ILE A 248 32.41 25.38 -0.05
N ASN A 249 33.71 25.64 -0.04
CA ASN A 249 34.31 26.75 -0.77
C ASN A 249 34.57 26.32 -2.23
N PHE A 250 33.86 26.95 -3.19
CA PHE A 250 34.05 26.77 -4.64
C PHE A 250 34.60 28.05 -5.29
#